data_AF-A0A920BFM1-F1
#
_entry.id   AF-A0A920BFM1-F1
#
_cell.length_a   1.000
_cell.length_b   1.000
_cell.length_c   1.000
_cell.angle_alpha   90.00
_cell.angle_beta   90.00
_cell.angle_gamma   90.00
#
_symmetry.space_group_name_H-M   'P 1'
#
loop_
_entity.id
_entity.type
_entity.pdbx_description
1 polymer ?
#
loop_
_entity_poly.entity_id
_entity_poly.type
_entity_poly.pdbx_seq_one_letter_code
_entity_poly.pdbx_strand_id
1 'polypeptide(L)'
;MKLEGLYRHASTHAAGLVIGDRPLAELVPLYRDPRSDMPVTQFNMKWVEKAGLVKFDFLGLKTLTVLQRAVDFIARRGIEIDLADIPLDDEATYNMLSNGDTVGVFQLESGGMRDVLRGLRPDRFEDIIAVVALYRPGPMENIKDYVARKHDPSQITYMHHNLNLFWLKPTAL
;
A
#
# COMPACT_ATOMS: atom_id res chain seq x y z
N MET A 1 29.70 -2.13 28.20
CA MET A 1 29.69 -3.27 27.25
C MET A 1 28.79 -2.88 26.07
N LYS A 2 29.35 -2.61 24.88
CA LYS A 2 28.59 -2.20 23.69
C LYS A 2 28.04 -3.46 23.00
N LEU A 3 26.78 -3.79 23.28
CA LEU A 3 26.05 -4.96 22.72
C LEU A 3 25.15 -4.59 21.52
N GLU A 4 25.16 -3.32 21.11
CA GLU A 4 24.37 -2.81 20.00
C GLU A 4 25.01 -3.21 18.65
N GLY A 5 24.22 -3.77 17.74
CA GLY A 5 24.66 -4.17 16.40
C GLY A 5 25.02 -5.66 16.23
N LEU A 6 24.92 -6.47 17.28
CA LEU A 6 25.12 -7.92 17.19
C LEU A 6 23.83 -8.64 16.74
N TYR A 7 23.96 -9.56 15.78
CA TYR A 7 22.85 -10.37 15.30
C TYR A 7 22.44 -11.41 16.36
N ARG A 8 21.14 -11.49 16.66
CA ARG A 8 20.58 -12.41 17.67
C ARG A 8 20.21 -13.77 17.10
N HIS A 9 19.45 -13.79 16.01
CA HIS A 9 18.94 -15.00 15.35
C HIS A 9 18.81 -14.79 13.84
N ALA A 10 18.93 -15.87 13.07
CA ALA A 10 18.46 -15.90 11.69
C ALA A 10 16.93 -16.04 11.69
N SER A 11 16.25 -15.18 10.94
CA SER A 11 14.81 -15.28 10.71
C SER A 11 14.50 -15.30 9.22
N THR A 12 13.48 -16.05 8.84
CA THR A 12 13.00 -16.12 7.46
C THR A 12 12.25 -14.83 7.10
N HIS A 13 12.56 -14.24 5.93
CA HIS A 13 11.86 -13.07 5.43
C HIS A 13 10.42 -13.45 5.08
N ALA A 14 9.43 -12.79 5.71
CA ALA A 14 8.03 -13.21 5.66
C ALA A 14 7.41 -13.26 4.24
N ALA A 15 8.04 -12.62 3.25
CA ALA A 15 7.59 -12.59 1.87
C ALA A 15 8.66 -13.03 0.84
N GLY A 16 9.91 -13.26 1.27
CA GLY A 16 11.03 -13.32 0.34
C GLY A 16 11.27 -14.72 -0.20
N LEU A 17 11.06 -14.92 -1.50
CA LEU A 17 11.41 -16.15 -2.22
C LEU A 17 12.56 -15.87 -3.19
N VAL A 18 13.44 -16.85 -3.37
CA VAL A 18 14.56 -16.76 -4.31
C VAL A 18 14.49 -17.93 -5.29
N ILE A 19 14.76 -17.64 -6.56
CA ILE A 19 14.76 -18.62 -7.65
C ILE A 19 16.12 -18.55 -8.34
N GLY A 20 16.79 -19.69 -8.42
CA GLY A 20 18.04 -19.86 -9.18
C GLY A 20 17.80 -20.63 -10.47
N ASP A 21 18.70 -20.45 -11.43
CA ASP A 21 18.75 -21.18 -12.71
C ASP A 21 19.42 -22.57 -12.60
N ARG A 22 20.02 -22.86 -11.45
CA ARG A 22 20.69 -24.12 -11.08
C ARG A 22 20.42 -24.46 -9.60
N PRO A 23 20.76 -25.68 -9.13
CA PRO A 23 20.55 -26.06 -7.74
C PRO A 23 21.12 -25.04 -6.75
N LEU A 24 20.27 -24.54 -5.84
CA LEU A 24 20.62 -23.44 -4.95
C LEU A 24 21.83 -23.73 -4.06
N ALA A 25 22.04 -24.99 -3.67
CA ALA A 25 23.18 -25.41 -2.86
C ALA A 25 24.53 -25.22 -3.57
N GLU A 26 24.55 -25.11 -4.91
CA GLU A 26 25.76 -24.80 -5.68
C GLU A 26 26.02 -23.29 -5.82
N LEU A 27 25.06 -22.45 -5.43
CA LEU A 27 25.11 -20.99 -5.57
C LEU A 27 25.27 -20.29 -4.22
N VAL A 28 24.49 -20.74 -3.22
CA VAL A 28 24.42 -20.11 -1.90
C VAL A 28 24.35 -21.16 -0.78
N PRO A 29 24.93 -20.86 0.39
CA PRO A 29 24.72 -21.69 1.56
C PRO A 29 23.24 -21.65 1.99
N LEU A 30 22.68 -22.83 2.25
CA LEU A 30 21.31 -23.02 2.69
C LEU A 30 21.27 -23.56 4.13
N TYR A 31 20.17 -23.33 4.82
CA TYR A 31 19.84 -24.00 6.07
C TYR A 31 18.35 -24.36 6.09
N ARG A 32 17.97 -25.27 6.99
CA ARG A 32 16.56 -25.64 7.19
C ARG A 32 16.07 -24.97 8.47
N ASP A 33 15.10 -24.07 8.34
CA ASP A 33 14.36 -23.53 9.47
C ASP A 33 13.42 -24.63 9.99
N PRO A 34 13.45 -25.01 11.28
CA PRO A 34 12.52 -26.00 11.84
C PRO A 34 11.03 -25.64 11.68
N ARG A 35 10.73 -24.37 11.41
CA ARG A 35 9.37 -23.86 11.21
C ARG A 35 8.93 -23.83 9.74
N SER A 36 9.80 -24.21 8.80
CA SER A 36 9.53 -24.17 7.36
C SER A 36 9.96 -25.47 6.69
N ASP A 37 9.12 -25.98 5.80
CA ASP A 37 9.49 -27.12 4.95
C ASP A 37 10.40 -26.73 3.78
N MET A 38 10.53 -25.43 3.49
CA MET A 38 11.40 -24.93 2.43
C MET A 38 12.80 -24.57 2.94
N PRO A 39 13.87 -24.88 2.19
CA PRO A 39 15.22 -24.45 2.52
C PRO A 39 15.34 -22.93 2.45
N VAL A 40 16.09 -22.35 3.39
CA VAL A 40 16.29 -20.91 3.51
C VAL A 40 17.74 -20.58 3.19
N THR A 41 17.98 -19.51 2.43
CA THR A 41 19.34 -19.03 2.18
C THR A 41 19.94 -18.41 3.44
N GLN A 42 21.22 -18.67 3.69
CA GLN A 42 21.96 -18.01 4.78
C GLN A 42 22.42 -16.60 4.38
N PHE A 43 22.29 -16.22 3.11
CA PHE A 43 22.56 -14.86 2.67
C PHE A 43 21.39 -13.93 3.00
N ASN A 44 21.72 -12.70 3.37
CA ASN A 44 20.72 -11.65 3.49
C ASN A 44 20.32 -11.11 2.10
N MET A 45 19.26 -10.31 2.07
CA MET A 45 18.67 -9.75 0.84
C MET A 45 19.71 -9.12 -0.12
N LYS A 46 20.73 -8.43 0.40
CA LYS A 46 21.72 -7.70 -0.42
C LYS A 46 22.69 -8.63 -1.17
N TRP A 47 22.91 -9.83 -0.65
CA TRP A 47 23.89 -10.77 -1.21
C TRP A 47 23.26 -11.82 -2.13
N VAL A 48 21.97 -12.09 -1.94
CA VAL A 48 21.18 -13.02 -2.77
C VAL A 48 21.17 -12.58 -4.23
N GLU A 49 20.84 -11.31 -4.51
CA GLU A 49 20.80 -10.81 -5.90
C GLU A 49 22.18 -10.82 -6.54
N LYS A 50 23.23 -10.47 -5.78
CA LYS A 50 24.62 -10.52 -6.23
C LYS A 50 25.12 -11.94 -6.50
N ALA A 51 24.51 -12.94 -5.87
CA ALA A 51 24.81 -14.36 -6.10
C ALA A 51 24.13 -14.92 -7.36
N GLY A 52 23.45 -14.08 -8.15
CA GLY A 52 22.77 -14.48 -9.38
C GLY A 52 21.37 -15.04 -9.17
N LEU A 53 20.80 -14.90 -7.97
CA LEU A 53 19.44 -15.34 -7.68
C LEU A 53 18.43 -14.25 -8.02
N VAL A 54 17.31 -14.66 -8.60
CA VAL A 54 16.16 -13.76 -8.83
C VAL A 54 15.29 -13.78 -7.58
N LYS A 55 15.02 -12.60 -7.04
CA LYS A 55 14.21 -12.41 -5.83
C LYS A 55 12.76 -12.08 -6.22
N PHE A 56 11.82 -12.76 -5.59
CA PHE A 56 10.40 -12.45 -5.63
C PHE A 56 9.89 -12.16 -4.21
N ASP A 57 9.00 -11.18 -4.09
CA ASP A 57 8.27 -10.94 -2.84
C ASP A 57 6.81 -11.41 -2.99
N PHE A 58 6.44 -12.45 -2.26
CA PHE A 58 5.07 -12.93 -2.14
C PHE A 58 4.48 -12.42 -0.82
N LEU A 59 3.79 -11.27 -0.88
CA LEU A 59 3.21 -10.67 0.30
C LEU A 59 1.82 -11.24 0.58
N GLY A 60 1.63 -11.80 1.77
CA GLY A 60 0.31 -12.16 2.28
C GLY A 60 -0.45 -10.92 2.77
N LEU A 61 -1.35 -10.37 1.95
CA LEU A 61 -2.17 -9.22 2.34
C LEU A 61 -3.48 -9.70 2.98
N LYS A 62 -3.64 -9.43 4.28
CA LYS A 62 -4.88 -9.72 5.03
C LYS A 62 -6.12 -9.09 4.35
N THR A 63 -5.96 -7.91 3.75
CA THR A 63 -7.01 -7.21 3.00
C THR A 63 -7.60 -8.08 1.89
N LEU A 64 -6.77 -8.80 1.14
CA LEU A 64 -7.24 -9.68 0.06
C LEU A 64 -8.08 -10.84 0.60
N THR A 65 -7.69 -11.41 1.75
CA THR A 65 -8.50 -12.43 2.43
C THR A 65 -9.84 -11.89 2.91
N VAL A 66 -9.87 -10.64 3.40
CA VAL A 66 -11.12 -9.98 3.84
C VAL A 66 -12.04 -9.75 2.64
N LEU A 67 -11.51 -9.25 1.51
CA LEU A 67 -12.27 -9.03 0.29
C LEU A 67 -12.85 -10.34 -0.26
N GLN A 68 -12.05 -11.40 -0.35
CA GLN A 68 -12.53 -12.71 -0.81
C GLN A 68 -13.70 -13.21 0.05
N ARG A 69 -13.57 -13.15 1.37
CA ARG A 69 -14.65 -13.57 2.29
C ARG A 69 -15.91 -12.73 2.12
N ALA A 70 -15.77 -11.42 1.88
CA ALA A 70 -16.91 -10.55 1.63
C ALA A 70 -17.66 -10.99 0.36
N VAL A 71 -16.93 -11.24 -0.74
CA VAL A 71 -17.50 -11.77 -1.99
C VAL A 71 -18.18 -13.12 -1.75
N ASP A 72 -17.53 -14.05 -1.04
CA ASP A 72 -18.11 -15.37 -0.75
C ASP A 72 -19.43 -15.26 0.06
N PHE A 73 -19.54 -14.29 0.97
CA PHE A 73 -20.77 -14.06 1.73
C PHE A 73 -21.88 -13.43 0.89
N ILE A 74 -21.52 -12.53 -0.03
CA ILE A 74 -22.47 -11.89 -0.95
C ILE A 74 -22.99 -12.93 -1.97
N ALA A 75 -22.14 -13.82 -2.45
CA ALA A 75 -22.51 -14.93 -3.33
C ALA A 75 -23.58 -15.86 -2.72
N ARG A 76 -23.54 -16.09 -1.39
CA ARG A 76 -24.59 -16.86 -0.69
C ARG A 76 -25.98 -16.22 -0.74
N ARG A 77 -26.06 -14.93 -1.07
CA ARG A 77 -27.32 -14.20 -1.29
C ARG A 77 -27.77 -14.23 -2.76
N GLY A 78 -27.05 -14.96 -3.62
CA GLY A 78 -27.32 -15.03 -5.07
C GLY A 78 -26.82 -13.83 -5.86
N ILE A 79 -25.88 -13.05 -5.30
CA ILE A 79 -25.30 -11.88 -5.95
C ILE A 79 -23.83 -12.19 -6.25
N GLU A 80 -23.46 -12.15 -7.53
CA GLU A 80 -22.07 -12.32 -7.96
C GLU A 80 -21.39 -10.95 -8.07
N ILE A 81 -20.16 -10.85 -7.56
CA ILE A 81 -19.33 -9.65 -7.63
C ILE A 81 -17.97 -10.06 -8.18
N ASP A 82 -17.57 -9.43 -9.28
CA ASP A 82 -16.17 -9.42 -9.72
C ASP A 82 -15.49 -8.18 -9.15
N LEU A 83 -14.42 -8.39 -8.36
CA LEU A 83 -13.64 -7.29 -7.77
C LEU A 83 -12.90 -6.47 -8.84
N ALA A 84 -12.58 -7.05 -10.00
CA ALA A 84 -11.86 -6.37 -11.08
C ALA A 84 -12.73 -5.35 -11.83
N ASP A 85 -14.05 -5.55 -11.81
CA ASP A 85 -15.02 -4.76 -12.58
C ASP A 85 -15.82 -3.77 -11.71
N ILE A 86 -15.41 -3.56 -10.46
CA ILE A 86 -16.08 -2.60 -9.57
C ILE A 86 -15.92 -1.17 -10.12
N PRO A 87 -17.03 -0.42 -10.32
CA PRO A 87 -16.97 0.97 -10.77
C PRO A 87 -16.29 1.85 -9.71
N LEU A 88 -15.48 2.81 -10.17
CA LEU A 88 -14.70 3.70 -9.30
C LEU A 88 -15.42 5.01 -8.96
N ASP A 89 -16.64 5.21 -9.45
CA ASP A 89 -17.45 6.42 -9.33
C ASP A 89 -18.71 6.22 -8.45
N ASP A 90 -18.74 5.17 -7.62
CA ASP A 90 -19.87 4.88 -6.73
C ASP A 90 -20.08 5.97 -5.67
N GLU A 91 -21.17 6.73 -5.81
CA GLU A 91 -21.52 7.85 -4.93
C GLU A 91 -21.71 7.42 -3.46
N ALA A 92 -22.27 6.24 -3.22
CA ALA A 92 -22.48 5.73 -1.87
C ALA A 92 -21.15 5.50 -1.13
N THR A 93 -20.14 4.98 -1.83
CA THR A 93 -18.79 4.82 -1.32
C THR A 93 -18.17 6.17 -0.96
N TYR A 94 -18.27 7.17 -1.84
CA TYR A 94 -17.74 8.51 -1.56
C TYR A 94 -18.45 9.22 -0.41
N ASN A 95 -19.76 9.04 -0.27
CA ASN A 95 -20.53 9.56 0.87
C ASN A 95 -20.07 8.91 2.19
N MET A 96 -19.88 7.59 2.21
CA MET A 96 -19.33 6.88 3.38
C MET A 96 -17.94 7.41 3.75
N LEU A 97 -17.05 7.58 2.76
CA LEU A 97 -15.71 8.14 2.98
C LEU A 97 -15.77 9.58 3.52
N SER A 98 -16.64 10.42 2.94
CA SER A 98 -16.85 11.82 3.34
C SER A 98 -17.41 11.97 4.76
N ASN A 99 -18.15 10.99 5.26
CA ASN A 99 -18.60 10.95 6.65
C ASN A 99 -17.50 10.46 7.62
N GLY A 100 -16.41 9.92 7.09
CA GLY A 100 -15.35 9.30 7.89
C GLY A 100 -15.72 7.92 8.43
N ASP A 101 -16.70 7.26 7.83
CA ASP A 101 -17.19 5.92 8.22
C ASP A 101 -16.28 4.81 7.68
N THR A 102 -14.99 4.89 8.01
CA THR A 102 -13.93 4.06 7.40
C THR A 102 -13.36 3.00 8.33
N VAL A 103 -14.09 2.59 9.36
CA VAL A 103 -13.69 1.46 10.21
C VAL A 103 -13.58 0.20 9.35
N GLY A 104 -12.42 -0.45 9.37
CA GLY A 104 -12.16 -1.64 8.55
C GLY A 104 -11.88 -1.36 7.06
N VAL A 105 -11.82 -0.10 6.62
CA VAL A 105 -11.41 0.26 5.25
C VAL A 105 -9.89 0.36 5.21
N PHE A 106 -9.29 -0.43 4.32
CA PHE A 106 -7.83 -0.53 4.19
C PHE A 106 -7.18 0.83 3.96
N GLN A 107 -6.07 1.11 4.68
CA GLN A 107 -5.32 2.37 4.70
C GLN A 107 -6.06 3.61 5.24
N LEU A 108 -7.39 3.58 5.34
CA LEU A 108 -8.21 4.75 5.68
C LEU A 108 -8.76 4.74 7.12
N GLU A 109 -8.35 3.79 7.95
CA GLU A 109 -9.00 3.50 9.23
C GLU A 109 -8.62 4.46 10.38
N SER A 110 -7.41 5.04 10.36
CA SER A 110 -6.89 5.80 11.50
C SER A 110 -7.73 7.06 11.81
N GLY A 111 -7.79 7.45 13.09
CA GLY A 111 -8.59 8.61 13.53
C GLY A 111 -8.27 9.90 12.77
N GLY A 112 -6.98 10.25 12.66
CA GLY A 112 -6.58 11.44 11.91
C GLY A 112 -6.87 11.33 10.41
N MET A 113 -6.79 10.15 9.81
CA MET A 113 -7.16 9.95 8.41
C MET A 113 -8.66 10.19 8.19
N ARG A 114 -9.51 9.76 9.13
CA ARG A 114 -10.95 10.08 9.10
C ARG A 114 -11.24 11.57 9.19
N ASP A 115 -10.50 12.28 10.03
CA ASP A 115 -10.62 13.75 10.12
C ASP A 115 -10.28 14.41 8.78
N VAL A 116 -9.21 13.93 8.12
CA VAL A 116 -8.83 14.40 6.79
C VAL A 116 -9.92 14.11 5.76
N LEU A 117 -10.47 12.89 5.74
CA LEU A 117 -11.54 12.52 4.80
C LEU A 117 -12.81 13.38 4.99
N ARG A 118 -13.19 13.66 6.24
CA ARG A 118 -14.33 14.56 6.55
C ARG A 118 -14.13 15.97 6.05
N GLY A 119 -12.91 16.50 6.11
CA GLY A 119 -12.56 17.80 5.55
C GLY A 119 -12.44 17.79 4.03
N LEU A 120 -11.86 16.74 3.46
CA LEU A 120 -11.61 16.59 2.04
C LEU A 120 -12.89 16.38 1.23
N ARG A 121 -13.83 15.58 1.77
CA ARG A 121 -15.03 15.10 1.07
C ARG A 121 -14.69 14.52 -0.30
N PRO A 122 -13.99 13.36 -0.36
CA PRO A 122 -13.58 12.77 -1.62
C PRO A 122 -14.80 12.46 -2.50
N ASP A 123 -14.70 12.75 -3.79
CA ASP A 123 -15.77 12.56 -4.79
C ASP A 123 -15.26 11.86 -6.07
N ARG A 124 -13.99 11.45 -6.08
CA ARG A 124 -13.32 10.72 -7.15
C ARG A 124 -12.15 9.91 -6.63
N PHE A 125 -11.68 8.96 -7.43
CA PHE A 125 -10.67 8.00 -7.00
C PHE A 125 -9.31 8.67 -6.76
N GLU A 126 -8.99 9.72 -7.53
CA GLU A 126 -7.76 10.48 -7.41
C GLU A 126 -7.58 11.12 -6.03
N ASP A 127 -8.67 11.44 -5.33
CA ASP A 127 -8.58 12.03 -4.00
C ASP A 127 -8.13 10.98 -2.96
N ILE A 128 -8.51 9.71 -3.15
CA ILE A 128 -8.05 8.61 -2.31
C ILE A 128 -6.56 8.38 -2.54
N ILE A 129 -6.11 8.41 -3.80
CA ILE A 129 -4.69 8.33 -4.15
C ILE A 129 -3.91 9.47 -3.48
N ALA A 130 -4.40 10.71 -3.61
CA ALA A 130 -3.76 11.89 -3.05
C ALA A 130 -3.69 11.81 -1.51
N VAL A 131 -4.78 11.45 -0.83
CA VAL A 131 -4.80 11.40 0.63
C VAL A 131 -3.84 10.33 1.18
N VAL A 132 -3.78 9.15 0.56
CA VAL A 132 -2.84 8.08 0.96
C VAL A 132 -1.38 8.47 0.71
N ALA A 133 -1.12 9.28 -0.33
CA ALA A 133 0.21 9.82 -0.60
C ALA A 133 0.61 10.92 0.40
N LEU A 134 -0.32 11.84 0.70
CA LEU A 134 -0.09 12.99 1.58
C LEU A 134 -0.07 12.61 3.06
N TYR A 135 -0.77 11.55 3.48
CA TYR A 135 -0.83 11.12 4.88
C TYR A 135 0.40 10.32 5.30
N ARG A 136 1.59 10.93 5.12
CA ARG A 136 2.91 10.42 5.49
C ARG A 136 3.74 11.54 6.15
N PRO A 137 4.69 11.22 7.05
CA PRO A 137 5.57 12.22 7.65
C PRO A 137 6.28 13.06 6.58
N GLY A 138 6.20 14.39 6.69
CA GLY A 138 6.63 15.35 5.68
C GLY A 138 5.43 15.89 4.86
N PRO A 139 4.88 15.14 3.89
CA PRO A 139 3.75 15.60 3.07
C PRO A 139 2.46 15.93 3.83
N MET A 140 2.28 15.45 5.07
CA MET A 140 1.09 15.73 5.88
C MET A 140 0.81 17.22 6.09
N GLU A 141 1.85 18.05 6.09
CA GLU A 141 1.72 19.51 6.24
C GLU A 141 0.90 20.12 5.10
N ASN A 142 0.97 19.52 3.90
CA ASN A 142 0.28 19.99 2.69
C ASN A 142 -1.19 19.56 2.62
N ILE A 143 -1.67 18.72 3.54
CA ILE A 143 -3.06 18.23 3.50
C ILE A 143 -4.06 19.38 3.60
N LYS A 144 -3.77 20.37 4.46
CA LYS A 144 -4.66 21.54 4.64
C LYS A 144 -4.77 22.34 3.34
N ASP A 145 -3.64 22.58 2.68
CA ASP A 145 -3.60 23.32 1.42
C ASP A 145 -4.30 22.55 0.30
N TYR A 146 -4.10 21.23 0.23
CA TYR A 146 -4.79 20.37 -0.73
C TYR A 146 -6.30 20.41 -0.55
N VAL A 147 -6.79 20.30 0.70
CA VAL A 147 -8.24 20.40 1.01
C VAL A 147 -8.77 21.79 0.65
N ALA A 148 -8.05 22.86 0.98
CA ALA A 148 -8.46 24.23 0.66
C ALA A 148 -8.57 24.44 -0.86
N ARG A 149 -7.58 23.99 -1.64
CA ARG A 149 -7.56 24.11 -3.10
C ARG A 149 -8.57 23.21 -3.79
N LYS A 150 -8.93 22.07 -3.18
CA LYS A 150 -10.03 21.23 -3.67
C LYS A 150 -11.36 21.99 -3.61
N HIS A 151 -11.64 22.64 -2.47
CA HIS A 151 -12.89 23.40 -2.28
C HIS A 151 -12.87 24.76 -3.00
N ASP A 152 -11.69 25.33 -3.21
CA ASP A 152 -11.49 26.60 -3.91
C ASP A 152 -10.31 26.50 -4.91
N PRO A 153 -10.59 26.11 -6.17
CA PRO A 153 -9.57 26.00 -7.21
C PRO A 153 -8.85 27.31 -7.54
N SER A 154 -9.37 28.48 -7.13
CA SER A 154 -8.72 29.77 -7.37
C SER A 154 -7.42 29.95 -6.58
N GLN A 155 -7.20 29.15 -5.54
CA GLN A 155 -6.00 29.17 -4.70
C GLN A 155 -4.83 28.39 -5.31
N ILE A 156 -5.03 27.71 -6.44
CA ILE A 156 -3.97 26.97 -7.12
C ILE A 156 -3.00 27.97 -7.76
N THR A 157 -1.76 27.96 -7.27
CA THR A 157 -0.68 28.80 -7.79
C THR A 157 0.43 27.94 -8.38
N TYR A 158 0.88 28.31 -9.57
CA TYR A 158 1.96 27.60 -10.25
C TYR A 158 3.28 28.37 -10.07
N MET A 159 4.32 27.69 -9.58
CA MET A 159 5.66 28.30 -9.43
C MET A 159 6.26 28.78 -10.76
N HIS A 160 5.81 28.20 -11.87
CA HIS A 160 6.26 28.56 -13.22
C HIS A 160 5.17 28.22 -14.24
N HIS A 161 5.05 29.01 -15.31
CA HIS A 161 3.99 28.87 -16.32
C HIS A 161 3.93 27.45 -16.95
N ASN A 162 5.08 26.82 -17.16
CA ASN A 162 5.18 25.45 -17.71
C ASN A 162 4.61 24.36 -16.78
N LEU A 163 4.40 24.65 -15.49
CA LEU A 163 3.81 23.71 -14.52
C LEU A 163 2.27 23.65 -14.62
N ASN A 164 1.65 24.54 -15.39
CA ASN A 164 0.21 24.50 -15.69
C ASN A 164 -0.18 23.30 -16.60
N LEU A 165 0.81 22.58 -17.16
CA LEU A 165 0.56 21.42 -18.02
C LEU A 165 0.37 20.14 -17.21
N PHE A 166 -0.82 19.54 -17.38
CA PHE A 166 -1.22 18.12 -17.24
C PHE A 166 -0.91 17.37 -15.93
N TRP A 167 0.27 17.55 -15.33
CA TRP A 167 0.79 16.76 -14.22
C TRP A 167 0.26 17.16 -12.84
N LEU A 168 -0.09 18.44 -12.63
CA LEU A 168 -0.53 18.96 -11.32
C LEU A 168 -2.05 19.16 -11.23
N LYS A 169 -2.77 19.12 -12.35
CA LYS A 169 -4.24 19.30 -12.36
C LYS A 169 -5.00 18.26 -11.53
N PRO A 170 -4.64 16.97 -11.54
CA PRO A 170 -5.33 15.97 -10.70
C PRO A 170 -5.06 16.15 -9.20
N THR A 171 -3.89 16.68 -8.84
CA THR A 171 -3.40 16.73 -7.47
C THR A 171 -3.57 18.09 -6.79
N ALA A 172 -4.00 19.14 -7.49
CA ALA A 172 -4.22 20.49 -6.94
C ALA A 172 -3.09 21.00 -6.00
N LEU A 173 -1.88 20.47 -6.18
CA LEU A 173 -0.67 20.80 -5.44
C LEU A 173 0.07 21.98 -6.07
#